data_AF-A0A2N7XB71-F1
#
_entry.id   AF-A0A2N7XB71-F1
#
_cell.length_a   1.000
_cell.length_b   1.000
_cell.length_c   1.000
_cell.angle_alpha   90.00
_cell.angle_beta   90.00
_cell.angle_gamma   90.00
#
_symmetry.space_group_name_H-M   'P 1'
#
loop_
_entity.id
_entity.type
_entity.pdbx_description
1 polymer ?
#
loop_
_entity_poly.entity_id
_entity_poly.type
_entity_poly.pdbx_seq_one_letter_code
_entity_poly.pdbx_strand_id
1 'polypeptide(L)'
;VCADGSNLEARSQMLLGSMLAGMAFANSPVAAVHALAYPIGAIFHVPHGLSNALVLTQVLRFNLPEAEGLYAELAPIVDPKSEGMNV
;
A
#
# COMPACT_ATOMS: atom_id res chain seq x y z
N VAL A 1 10.77 9.56 -7.04
CA VAL A 1 11.75 8.60 -6.46
C VAL A 1 12.19 7.55 -7.47
N CYS A 2 11.29 6.78 -8.09
CA CYS A 2 11.69 5.71 -9.01
C CYS A 2 12.26 6.23 -10.34
N ALA A 3 11.69 7.30 -10.91
CA ALA A 3 12.18 7.89 -12.17
C ALA A 3 13.49 8.67 -12.02
N ASP A 4 13.71 9.28 -10.84
CA ASP A 4 14.95 9.97 -10.49
C ASP A 4 15.22 9.76 -8.99
N GLY A 5 16.31 9.05 -8.71
CA GLY A 5 16.75 8.72 -7.35
C GLY A 5 17.54 9.84 -6.67
N SER A 6 17.96 10.87 -7.41
CA SER A 6 18.70 12.03 -6.90
C SER A 6 17.80 13.20 -6.50
N ASN A 7 16.51 13.16 -6.90
CA ASN A 7 15.52 14.14 -6.50
C ASN A 7 15.28 14.11 -4.98
N LEU A 8 15.89 15.07 -4.28
CA LEU A 8 15.86 15.17 -2.82
C LEU A 8 14.45 15.42 -2.28
N GLU A 9 13.64 16.22 -2.95
CA GLU A 9 12.26 16.49 -2.50
C GLU A 9 11.44 15.20 -2.51
N ALA A 10 11.45 14.48 -3.63
CA ALA A 10 10.71 13.22 -3.75
C ALA A 10 11.20 12.16 -2.74
N ARG A 11 12.51 12.10 -2.49
CA ARG A 11 13.10 11.21 -1.47
C ARG A 11 12.65 11.58 -0.06
N SER A 12 12.62 12.87 0.26
CA SER A 12 12.23 13.39 1.57
C SER A 12 10.77 13.09 1.86
N GLN A 13 9.89 13.34 0.89
CA GLN A 13 8.46 12.99 1.01
C GLN A 13 8.23 11.49 1.15
N MET A 14 8.98 10.65 0.43
CA MET A 14 8.88 9.19 0.56
C MET A 14 9.36 8.69 1.92
N LEU A 15 10.44 9.27 2.46
CA LEU A 15 10.92 8.95 3.81
C LEU A 15 9.87 9.33 4.86
N LEU A 16 9.28 10.51 4.76
CA LEU A 16 8.21 10.95 5.65
C LEU A 16 6.99 10.03 5.55
N GLY A 17 6.53 9.70 4.34
CA GLY A 17 5.43 8.78 4.11
C GLY A 17 5.70 7.38 4.70
N SER A 18 6.92 6.87 4.54
CA SER A 18 7.34 5.58 5.14
C SER A 18 7.32 5.62 6.66
N MET A 19 7.74 6.74 7.28
CA MET A 19 7.70 6.92 8.73
C MET A 19 6.26 6.92 9.24
N LEU A 20 5.37 7.69 8.60
CA LEU A 20 3.95 7.77 8.98
C LEU A 20 3.25 6.41 8.81
N ALA A 21 3.52 5.70 7.71
CA ALA A 21 3.00 4.34 7.51
C ALA A 21 3.47 3.37 8.61
N GLY A 22 4.75 3.46 9.00
CA GLY A 22 5.30 2.69 10.12
C GLY A 22 4.60 2.98 11.45
N MET A 23 4.35 4.27 11.75
CA MET A 23 3.60 4.67 12.94
C MET A 23 2.17 4.13 12.92
N ALA A 24 1.51 4.12 11.76
CA ALA A 24 0.15 3.62 11.61
C ALA A 24 0.09 2.10 11.86
N PHE A 25 0.87 1.29 11.13
CA PHE A 25 0.76 -0.17 11.28
C PHE A 25 1.34 -0.71 12.59
N ALA A 26 2.20 0.06 13.27
CA ALA A 26 2.67 -0.29 14.61
C ALA A 26 1.53 -0.25 15.65
N ASN A 27 0.48 0.54 15.41
CA ASN A 27 -0.68 0.68 16.30
C ASN A 27 -1.93 -0.04 15.77
N SER A 28 -1.99 -0.30 14.46
CA SER A 28 -3.04 -1.10 13.82
C SER A 28 -2.38 -2.14 12.92
N PRO A 29 -2.16 -3.38 13.40
CA PRO A 29 -1.40 -4.39 12.68
C PRO A 29 -1.88 -4.60 11.23
N VAL A 30 -0.94 -5.03 10.40
CA VAL A 30 -1.21 -5.41 9.01
C VAL A 30 -2.03 -6.71 8.93
N ALA A 31 -2.68 -6.94 7.79
CA ALA A 31 -3.62 -8.05 7.59
C ALA A 31 -3.22 -8.95 6.40
N ALA A 32 -4.21 -9.40 5.62
CA ALA A 32 -4.07 -10.43 4.59
C ALA A 32 -2.95 -10.17 3.57
N VAL A 33 -2.67 -8.92 3.18
CA VAL A 33 -1.56 -8.59 2.25
C VAL A 33 -0.22 -9.09 2.80
N HIS A 34 0.10 -8.75 4.05
CA HIS A 34 1.38 -9.16 4.66
C HIS A 34 1.41 -10.66 4.96
N ALA A 35 0.29 -11.22 5.44
CA ALA A 35 0.19 -12.64 5.74
C ALA A 35 0.44 -13.51 4.48
N LEU A 36 -0.11 -13.10 3.34
CA LEU A 36 0.09 -13.79 2.06
C LEU A 36 1.48 -13.50 1.44
N ALA A 37 2.09 -12.36 1.75
CA ALA A 37 3.43 -12.03 1.29
C ALA A 37 4.53 -12.93 1.90
N TYR A 38 4.36 -13.40 3.14
CA TYR A 38 5.34 -14.25 3.82
C TYR A 38 5.66 -15.56 3.07
N PRO A 39 4.68 -16.42 2.70
CA PRO A 39 4.98 -17.64 1.96
C PRO A 39 5.55 -17.36 0.57
N ILE A 40 5.11 -16.29 -0.11
CA ILE A 40 5.66 -15.90 -1.42
C ILE A 40 7.15 -15.61 -1.31
N GLY A 41 7.54 -14.77 -0.35
CA GLY A 41 8.94 -14.43 -0.11
C GLY A 41 9.78 -15.63 0.33
N ALA A 42 9.22 -16.49 1.20
CA ALA A 42 9.94 -17.65 1.72
C ALA A 42 10.17 -18.75 0.67
N ILE A 43 9.18 -19.02 -0.19
CA ILE A 43 9.21 -20.11 -1.17
C ILE A 43 9.94 -19.68 -2.45
N PHE A 44 9.67 -18.46 -2.93
CA PHE A 44 10.14 -18.00 -4.24
C PHE A 44 11.26 -16.96 -4.16
N HIS A 45 11.74 -16.63 -2.95
CA HIS A 45 12.79 -15.64 -2.72
C HIS A 45 12.49 -14.25 -3.29
N VAL A 46 11.21 -13.88 -3.32
CA VAL A 46 10.75 -12.58 -3.80
C VAL A 46 10.96 -11.52 -2.71
N PRO A 47 11.52 -10.34 -3.02
CA PRO A 47 11.65 -9.25 -2.05
C PRO A 47 10.32 -8.91 -1.39
N HIS A 48 10.35 -8.60 -0.08
CA HIS A 48 9.12 -8.45 0.71
C HIS A 48 8.15 -7.41 0.15
N GLY A 49 8.66 -6.23 -0.23
CA GLY A 49 7.82 -5.17 -0.84
C GLY A 49 7.15 -5.62 -2.14
N LEU A 50 7.87 -6.37 -2.98
CA LEU A 50 7.32 -6.93 -4.21
C LEU A 50 6.28 -8.01 -3.92
N SER A 51 6.52 -8.87 -2.93
CA SER A 51 5.56 -9.90 -2.50
C SER A 51 4.23 -9.28 -2.05
N ASN A 52 4.27 -8.19 -1.28
CA ASN A 52 3.06 -7.45 -0.90
C ASN A 52 2.36 -6.85 -2.13
N ALA A 53 3.11 -6.22 -3.04
CA ALA A 53 2.55 -5.60 -4.23
C ALA A 53 1.81 -6.60 -5.14
N LEU A 54 2.32 -7.83 -5.27
CA LEU A 54 1.73 -8.88 -6.10
C LEU A 54 0.32 -9.29 -5.65
N VAL A 55 0.04 -9.26 -4.35
CA VAL A 55 -1.24 -9.70 -3.78
C VAL A 55 -2.18 -8.55 -3.43
N LEU A 56 -1.67 -7.32 -3.35
CA LEU A 56 -2.38 -6.14 -2.85
C LEU A 56 -3.75 -5.96 -3.51
N THR A 57 -3.81 -5.93 -4.85
CA THR A 57 -5.06 -5.65 -5.57
C THR A 57 -6.12 -6.73 -5.39
N GLN A 58 -5.72 -7.99 -5.24
CA GLN A 58 -6.65 -9.10 -5.01
C GLN A 58 -7.21 -9.04 -3.59
N VAL A 59 -6.38 -8.70 -2.60
CA VAL A 59 -6.82 -8.51 -1.22
C VAL A 59 -7.74 -7.30 -1.08
N LEU A 60 -7.47 -6.18 -1.75
CA LEU A 60 -8.37 -5.02 -1.76
C LEU A 60 -9.74 -5.40 -2.36
N ARG A 61 -9.79 -6.17 -3.45
CA ARG A 61 -11.06 -6.67 -4.02
C ARG A 61 -11.80 -7.61 -3.08
N PHE A 62 -11.08 -8.49 -2.40
CA PHE A 62 -11.65 -9.39 -1.40
C PHE A 62 -12.27 -8.62 -0.22
N ASN A 63 -11.60 -7.57 0.26
CA ASN A 63 -12.07 -6.74 1.36
C ASN A 63 -13.17 -5.74 0.96
N LEU A 64 -13.32 -5.44 -0.33
CA LEU A 64 -14.19 -4.38 -0.83
C LEU A 64 -15.62 -4.40 -0.24
N PRO A 65 -16.32 -5.55 -0.14
CA PRO A 65 -17.67 -5.58 0.42
C PRO A 65 -17.78 -5.04 1.85
N GLU A 66 -16.72 -5.14 2.64
CA GLU A 66 -16.68 -4.72 4.05
C GLU A 66 -15.92 -3.39 4.26
N ALA A 67 -15.08 -3.00 3.30
CA ALA A 67 -14.17 -1.87 3.41
C ALA A 67 -14.41 -0.75 2.38
N GLU A 68 -15.53 -0.80 1.63
CA GLU A 68 -15.86 0.14 0.57
C GLU A 68 -15.74 1.60 1.01
N GLY A 69 -16.37 1.98 2.13
CA GLY A 69 -16.31 3.35 2.64
C GLY A 69 -14.89 3.81 2.98
N LEU A 70 -14.07 2.92 3.56
CA LEU A 70 -12.67 3.22 3.89
C LEU A 70 -11.82 3.37 2.61
N TYR A 71 -12.08 2.56 1.59
CA TYR A 71 -11.40 2.67 0.32
C TYR A 71 -11.82 3.90 -0.48
N ALA A 72 -13.09 4.31 -0.39
CA ALA A 72 -13.58 5.55 -0.97
C ALA A 72 -12.89 6.78 -0.36
N GLU A 73 -12.64 6.78 0.96
CA GLU A 73 -11.88 7.84 1.63
C GLU A 73 -10.42 7.92 1.14
N LEU A 74 -9.79 6.78 0.88
CA LEU A 74 -8.41 6.71 0.41
C LEU A 74 -8.24 6.99 -1.08
N ALA A 75 -9.25 6.68 -1.90
CA ALA A 75 -9.19 6.74 -3.35
C ALA A 75 -8.61 8.07 -3.90
N PRO A 76 -9.13 9.26 -3.54
CA PRO A 76 -8.64 10.53 -4.12
C PRO A 76 -7.18 10.84 -3.76
N ILE A 77 -6.69 10.28 -2.66
CA ILE A 77 -5.29 10.45 -2.21
C ILE A 77 -4.36 9.57 -3.04
N VAL A 78 -4.78 8.34 -3.34
CA VAL A 78 -3.96 7.34 -4.06
C VAL A 78 -4.02 7.54 -5.57
N ASP A 79 -5.19 7.87 -6.09
CA ASP A 79 -5.42 8.20 -7.50
C ASP A 79 -6.18 9.53 -7.60
N PRO A 80 -5.49 10.64 -7.91
CA PRO A 80 -6.13 11.94 -8.08
C PRO A 80 -7.25 11.97 -9.13
N LYS A 81 -7.29 10.99 -10.05
CA LYS A 81 -8.36 10.88 -11.05
C LYS A 81 -9.67 10.32 -10.49
N SER A 82 -9.64 9.79 -9.27
CA SER A 82 -10.83 9.27 -8.59
C SER A 82 -11.60 10.35 -7.83
N GLU A 83 -11.10 11.59 -7.80
CA GLU A 83 -11.75 12.73 -7.17
C GLU A 83 -13.13 13.01 -7.82
N GLY A 84 -14.18 13.00 -7.01
CA GLY A 84 -15.57 13.19 -7.46
C GLY A 84 -16.26 11.96 -8.06
N MET A 85 -15.60 10.79 -8.05
CA MET A 85 -16.28 9.52 -8.35
C MET A 85 -17.15 9.12 -7.16
N ASN A 86 -18.47 9.08 -7.36
CA ASN A 86 -19.38 8.48 -6.38
C ASN A 86 -19.18 6.95 -6.43
N VAL A 87 -18.94 6.35 -5.27
CA VAL A 87 -19.25 4.93 -5.03
C VAL A 87 -20.76 4.73 -5.00
#